data_AF-A0AAN7CK31-F1
#
_entry.id   AF-A0AAN7CK31-F1
#
_cell.length_a   1.000
_cell.length_b   1.000
_cell.length_c   1.000
_cell.angle_alpha   90.00
_cell.angle_beta   90.00
_cell.angle_gamma   90.00
#
_symmetry.space_group_name_H-M   'P 1'
#
loop_
_entity.id
_entity.type
_entity.pdbx_description
1 polymer ?
#
loop_
_entity_poly.entity_id
_entity_poly.type
_entity_poly.pdbx_seq_one_letter_code
_entity_poly.pdbx_strand_id
1 'polypeptide(L)'
;MTSSPFDTQAGPHRCDRINPRTRKPCNKVFSRPYDLTRHEDTFHNARKQKIRCRLCTNEKTFSRPDTLTRHHQRIHSGVTIPSKAPERPGL
;
A
#
# COMPACT_ATOMS: atom_id res chain seq x y z
N MET A 1 -23.65 27.99 -19.66
CA MET A 1 -23.00 26.67 -19.48
C MET A 1 -22.13 26.78 -18.24
N THR A 2 -22.61 26.24 -17.12
CA THR A 2 -21.97 26.38 -15.80
C THR A 2 -20.80 25.42 -15.70
N SER A 3 -19.60 25.89 -16.02
CA SER A 3 -18.37 25.13 -15.87
C SER A 3 -18.00 25.05 -14.39
N SER A 4 -18.37 23.94 -13.75
CA SER A 4 -18.03 23.62 -12.37
C SER A 4 -16.51 23.67 -12.13
N PRO A 5 -16.00 24.34 -11.08
CA PRO A 5 -14.58 24.40 -10.78
C PRO A 5 -14.08 23.17 -9.99
N PHE A 6 -14.62 21.98 -10.29
CA PHE A 6 -14.14 20.73 -9.70
C PHE A 6 -13.19 20.03 -10.66
N ASP A 7 -11.95 20.51 -10.77
CA ASP A 7 -10.81 19.60 -10.96
C ASP A 7 -9.49 20.32 -10.66
N THR A 8 -9.24 20.63 -9.39
CA THR A 8 -7.92 21.08 -8.92
C THR A 8 -6.93 19.92 -8.80
N GLN A 9 -6.90 19.03 -9.81
CA GLN A 9 -5.84 18.04 -10.01
C GLN A 9 -5.26 18.15 -11.43
N ALA A 10 -5.18 19.38 -11.94
CA ALA A 10 -4.50 19.70 -13.18
C ALA A 10 -2.97 19.63 -13.00
N GLY A 11 -2.42 18.42 -13.11
CA GLY A 11 -0.99 18.20 -13.28
C GLY A 11 -0.72 16.78 -13.79
N PRO A 12 0.24 16.57 -14.72
CA PRO A 12 0.65 15.22 -15.08
C PRO A 12 1.34 14.57 -13.88
N HIS A 13 0.66 13.65 -13.20
CA HIS A 13 1.21 12.92 -12.06
C HIS A 13 2.19 11.85 -12.56
N ARG A 14 3.44 12.25 -12.83
CA ARG A 14 4.49 11.38 -13.34
C ARG A 14 5.26 10.69 -12.21
N CYS A 15 5.38 9.39 -12.31
CA CYS A 15 6.26 8.57 -11.49
C CYS A 15 7.70 8.72 -11.99
N ASP A 16 8.52 9.43 -11.21
CA ASP A 16 9.96 9.57 -11.47
C ASP A 16 10.80 8.47 -10.78
N ARG A 17 10.17 7.60 -9.98
CA ARG A 17 10.91 6.54 -9.28
C ARG A 17 11.55 5.54 -10.24
N ILE A 18 12.68 4.99 -9.79
CA ILE A 18 13.42 3.94 -10.50
C ILE A 18 12.69 2.61 -10.34
N ASN A 19 12.36 1.96 -11.46
CA ASN A 19 11.77 0.63 -11.48
C ASN A 19 12.75 -0.36 -10.84
N PRO A 20 12.40 -1.02 -9.72
CA PRO A 20 13.31 -1.94 -9.04
C PRO A 20 13.69 -3.15 -9.91
N ARG A 21 12.88 -3.50 -10.91
CA ARG A 21 13.13 -4.65 -11.80
C ARG A 21 14.12 -4.34 -12.91
N THR A 22 14.09 -3.14 -13.47
CA THR A 22 14.90 -2.77 -14.64
C THR A 22 15.95 -1.70 -14.34
N ARG A 23 15.99 -1.17 -13.10
CA ARG A 23 16.86 -0.06 -12.65
C ARG A 23 16.74 1.20 -13.52
N LYS A 24 15.67 1.34 -14.31
CA LYS A 24 15.38 2.49 -15.18
C LYS A 24 14.26 3.35 -14.60
N PRO A 25 14.21 4.66 -14.90
CA PRO A 25 13.12 5.53 -14.45
C PRO A 25 11.77 5.04 -15.00
N CYS A 26 10.74 5.01 -14.15
CA CYS A 26 9.42 4.47 -14.48
C CYS A 26 8.67 5.34 -15.51
N ASN A 27 8.80 6.66 -15.40
CA ASN A 27 8.24 7.65 -16.31
C ASN A 27 6.73 7.51 -16.58
N LYS A 28 6.00 6.84 -15.68
CA LYS A 28 4.58 6.56 -15.84
C LYS A 28 3.75 7.79 -15.46
N VAL A 29 2.88 8.27 -16.33
CA VAL A 29 2.04 9.46 -16.06
C VAL A 29 0.61 9.04 -15.74
N PHE A 30 0.04 9.62 -14.68
CA PHE A 30 -1.32 9.40 -14.23
C PHE A 30 -2.13 10.70 -14.25
N SER A 31 -3.43 10.58 -14.46
CA SER A 31 -4.37 11.70 -14.44
C SER A 31 -4.77 12.11 -13.02
N ARG A 32 -4.51 11.27 -12.02
CA ARG A 32 -4.88 11.50 -10.63
C ARG A 32 -3.71 11.18 -9.70
N PRO A 33 -3.52 11.93 -8.61
CA PRO A 33 -2.42 11.67 -7.67
C PRO A 33 -2.62 10.36 -6.91
N TYR A 34 -3.87 9.98 -6.64
CA TYR A 34 -4.19 8.70 -5.99
C TYR A 34 -3.63 7.50 -6.78
N ASP A 35 -3.73 7.53 -8.11
CA ASP A 35 -3.22 6.46 -8.97
C ASP A 35 -1.69 6.42 -8.98
N LEU A 36 -1.03 7.58 -8.96
CA LEU A 36 0.43 7.67 -8.81
C LEU A 36 0.90 7.06 -7.48
N THR A 37 0.27 7.45 -6.36
CA THR A 37 0.63 6.92 -5.04
C THR A 37 0.44 5.40 -4.96
N ARG A 38 -0.68 4.89 -5.49
CA ARG A 38 -0.94 3.44 -5.56
C ARG A 38 0.10 2.72 -6.43
N HIS A 39 0.48 3.31 -7.54
CA HIS A 39 1.53 2.78 -8.41
C HIS A 39 2.89 2.73 -7.70
N GLU A 40 3.29 3.79 -7.02
CA GLU A 40 4.54 3.84 -6.26
C GLU A 40 4.57 2.78 -5.14
N ASP A 41 3.46 2.59 -4.42
CA ASP A 41 3.34 1.58 -3.37
C ASP A 41 3.44 0.14 -3.91
N THR A 42 2.85 -0.13 -5.07
CA THR A 42 2.76 -1.50 -5.62
C THR A 42 3.98 -1.90 -6.44
N PHE A 43 4.54 -0.99 -7.23
CA PHE A 43 5.65 -1.29 -8.15
C PHE A 43 7.01 -0.92 -7.58
N HIS A 44 7.13 0.22 -6.89
CA HIS A 44 8.41 0.67 -6.34
C HIS A 44 8.62 0.18 -4.90
N ASN A 45 7.54 0.07 -4.13
CA ASN A 45 7.52 -0.61 -2.84
C ASN A 45 7.28 -2.13 -2.97
N ALA A 46 7.84 -2.76 -4.01
CA ALA A 46 7.89 -4.22 -4.17
C ALA A 46 8.57 -4.94 -2.99
N ARG A 47 9.22 -4.17 -2.11
CA ARG A 47 9.81 -4.59 -0.84
C ARG A 47 8.86 -4.51 0.35
N LYS A 48 7.54 -4.38 0.13
CA LYS A 48 6.54 -4.52 1.20
C LYS A 48 6.92 -5.75 2.00
N GLN A 49 7.41 -5.48 3.21
CA GLN A 49 8.05 -6.46 4.08
C GLN A 49 7.11 -7.65 4.14
N LYS A 50 7.56 -8.80 3.63
CA LYS A 50 6.77 -10.03 3.76
C LYS A 50 6.59 -10.24 5.25
N ILE A 51 5.38 -10.02 5.73
CA ILE A 51 5.09 -10.07 7.15
C ILE A 51 4.91 -11.55 7.48
N ARG A 52 5.86 -12.11 8.22
CA ARG A 52 5.75 -13.50 8.68
C ARG A 52 4.81 -13.57 9.88
N CYS A 53 3.91 -14.54 9.87
CA CYS A 53 3.22 -14.92 11.09
C CYS A 53 4.23 -15.60 12.02
N ARG A 54 4.51 -15.03 13.19
CA ARG A 54 5.40 -15.63 14.20
C ARG A 54 4.74 -16.72 15.04
N LEU A 55 3.43 -16.91 14.88
CA LEU A 55 2.63 -17.90 15.62
C LEU A 55 2.37 -19.17 14.83
N CYS A 56 2.53 -19.11 13.50
CA CYS A 56 2.49 -20.29 12.66
C CYS A 56 3.85 -20.98 12.68
N THR A 57 3.86 -22.28 12.97
CA THR A 57 5.03 -23.17 12.84
C THR A 57 5.47 -23.37 11.39
N ASN A 58 4.54 -23.25 10.44
CA ASN A 58 4.84 -23.20 9.02
C ASN A 58 5.06 -21.73 8.65
N GLU A 59 6.25 -21.33 8.21
CA GLU A 59 6.65 -19.96 7.86
C GLU A 59 5.72 -19.30 6.81
N LYS A 60 4.52 -18.89 7.23
CA LYS A 60 3.54 -18.21 6.38
C LYS A 60 3.93 -16.74 6.31
N THR A 61 4.35 -16.33 5.12
CA THR A 61 4.66 -14.94 4.79
C THR A 61 3.52 -14.31 4.00
N PHE A 62 3.13 -13.10 4.43
CA PHE A 62 2.05 -12.33 3.81
C PHE A 62 2.62 -11.05 3.21
N SER A 63 2.20 -10.70 2.00
CA SER A 63 2.59 -9.45 1.35
C SER A 63 1.83 -8.22 1.87
N ARG A 64 0.77 -8.44 2.66
CA ARG A 64 -0.17 -7.42 3.12
C ARG A 64 -0.55 -7.61 4.60
N PRO A 65 -0.67 -6.51 5.36
CA PRO A 65 -1.04 -6.56 6.78
C PRO A 65 -2.50 -6.94 6.99
N ASP A 66 -3.40 -6.56 6.08
CA ASP A 66 -4.81 -6.95 6.14
C ASP A 66 -4.98 -8.48 5.99
N THR A 67 -4.25 -9.11 5.08
CA THR A 67 -4.26 -10.56 4.90
C THR A 67 -3.70 -11.29 6.13
N LEU A 68 -2.64 -10.75 6.74
CA LEU A 68 -2.09 -11.28 7.99
C LEU A 68 -3.13 -11.15 9.11
N THR A 69 -3.74 -9.99 9.29
CA THR A 69 -4.72 -9.74 10.35
C THR A 69 -5.90 -10.70 10.25
N ARG A 70 -6.45 -10.91 9.04
CA ARG A 70 -7.51 -11.90 8.81
C ARG A 70 -7.04 -13.34 9.09
N HIS A 71 -5.81 -13.67 8.72
CA HIS A 71 -5.22 -14.98 9.03
C HIS A 71 -5.11 -15.18 10.55
N HIS A 72 -4.66 -14.16 11.29
CA HIS A 72 -4.61 -14.21 12.75
C HIS A 72 -6.00 -14.37 13.35
N GLN A 73 -7.00 -13.57 12.96
CA GLN A 73 -8.35 -13.73 13.51
C GLN A 73 -8.96 -15.12 13.25
N ARG A 74 -8.68 -15.73 12.09
CA ARG A 74 -9.23 -17.06 11.75
C ARG A 74 -8.46 -18.24 12.32
N ILE A 75 -7.13 -18.16 12.38
CA ILE A 75 -6.25 -19.27 12.77
C ILE A 75 -5.74 -19.11 14.21
N HIS A 76 -5.52 -17.86 14.62
CA HIS A 76 -5.06 -17.45 15.95
C HIS A 76 -6.14 -16.59 16.62
N SER A 77 -7.32 -17.17 16.85
CA SER A 77 -8.55 -16.54 17.38
C SER A 77 -8.42 -15.88 18.77
N GLY A 78 -7.21 -15.56 19.21
CA GLY A 78 -6.90 -14.84 20.45
C GLY A 78 -5.64 -13.97 20.37
N VAL A 79 -5.07 -13.71 19.17
CA VAL A 79 -3.86 -12.89 19.05
C VAL A 79 -4.07 -11.68 18.16
N THR A 80 -4.16 -10.51 18.80
CA THR A 80 -4.13 -9.21 18.14
C THR A 80 -2.70 -8.93 17.69
N ILE A 81 -2.42 -9.05 16.39
CA ILE A 81 -1.16 -8.54 15.85
C ILE A 81 -1.21 -7.01 15.96
N PRO A 82 -0.24 -6.35 16.63
CA PRO A 82 -0.13 -4.91 16.61
C PRO A 82 0.40 -4.48 15.24
N SER A 83 -0.44 -4.62 14.22
CA SER A 83 -0.27 -3.92 12.96
C SER A 83 -0.50 -2.46 13.32
N LYS A 84 0.58 -1.67 13.43
CA LYS A 84 0.54 -0.21 13.67
C LYS A 84 -0.61 0.41 12.87
N ALA A 85 -1.76 0.59 13.51
CA ALA A 85 -2.70 1.63 13.19
C ALA A 85 -2.28 2.79 14.09
N PRO A 86 -2.06 4.01 13.58
CA PRO A 86 -2.09 5.16 14.45
C PRO A 86 -3.50 5.17 15.06
N GLU A 87 -3.56 4.90 16.37
CA GLU A 87 -4.75 5.20 17.14
C GLU A 87 -5.07 6.66 16.86
N ARG A 88 -6.21 6.90 16.22
CA ARG A 88 -6.91 8.16 16.37
C ARG A 88 -7.76 7.97 17.62
N PRO A 89 -7.33 8.42 18.81
CA PRO A 89 -8.30 8.68 19.84
C PRO A 89 -9.12 9.87 19.35
N GLY A 90 -10.43 9.64 19.19
CA GLY A 90 -11.37 10.72 18.94
C GLY A 90 -11.40 11.66 20.13
N LEU A 91 -11.32 12.96 19.83
CA LEU A 91 -12.08 14.02 20.48
C LEU A 91 -12.24 15.17 19.48
#